data_AF-A0A2V4CA32-F1
#
_entry.id   AF-A0A2V4CA32-F1
#
_cell.length_a   1.000
_cell.length_b   1.000
_cell.length_c   1.000
_cell.angle_alpha   90.00
_cell.angle_beta   90.00
_cell.angle_gamma   90.00
#
_symmetry.space_group_name_H-M   'P 1'
#
loop_
_entity.id
_entity.type
_entity.pdbx_description
1 polymer ?
#
loop_
_entity_poly.entity_id
_entity_poly.type
_entity_poly.pdbx_seq_one_letter_code
_entity_poly.pdbx_strand_id
1 'polypeptide(L)'
;MNKLKQITAAFLIITSLVSCSKEDGGIKDTEEKSIENKWIAENSDEFKSIEFDSNGNYIITKNKASATSKINEPEEIFVTGTYEILDTDIFLLSDFGTVKFDDSDPNHIKFSIMYKGSNTYTYELNVTKAEDFVSTPKTDLLCSHTWKFTRQMPINDTISLINFSKAGTCFTNFKILSQNSGSFAEFGKWKWKDNDETKIIITQIKSPQWIIDKDEEVELEVTKLNSVRLEIKEIYNQKAYSVAFDTTTVKINNVSSKMIKTKRN
;
A
#
# COMPACT_ATOMS: atom_id res chain seq x y z
N MET A 1 -57.01 37.12 -30.24
CA MET A 1 -57.59 36.05 -31.09
C MET A 1 -56.71 35.88 -32.31
N ASN A 2 -56.45 34.62 -32.67
CA ASN A 2 -55.80 34.10 -33.89
C ASN A 2 -54.27 34.05 -33.85
N LYS A 3 -53.59 32.92 -34.08
CA LYS A 3 -53.93 31.49 -34.06
C LYS A 3 -52.55 30.80 -34.13
N LEU A 4 -52.28 29.90 -33.19
CA LEU A 4 -51.20 28.93 -33.28
C LEU A 4 -51.52 27.95 -34.44
N LYS A 5 -50.55 27.66 -35.32
CA LYS A 5 -50.36 26.34 -35.98
C LYS A 5 -49.16 26.36 -36.94
N GLN A 6 -48.14 25.56 -36.59
CA GLN A 6 -47.32 24.65 -37.43
C GLN A 6 -46.73 25.22 -38.74
N ILE A 7 -45.42 25.13 -38.97
CA ILE A 7 -44.78 23.90 -39.49
C ILE A 7 -43.31 23.80 -39.06
N THR A 8 -42.99 22.56 -38.68
CA THR A 8 -41.73 21.92 -38.32
C THR A 8 -40.69 21.93 -39.46
N ALA A 9 -39.41 21.83 -39.07
CA ALA A 9 -38.28 21.31 -39.85
C ALA A 9 -37.68 22.17 -40.98
N ALA A 10 -36.70 22.98 -40.60
CA ALA A 10 -35.45 23.14 -41.34
C ALA A 10 -34.34 23.34 -40.29
N PHE A 11 -33.91 22.26 -39.65
CA PHE A 11 -32.62 21.61 -39.95
C PHE A 11 -31.50 22.64 -40.19
N LEU A 12 -30.69 22.90 -39.15
CA LEU A 12 -29.35 22.29 -39.02
C LEU A 12 -28.51 22.60 -40.26
N ILE A 13 -27.67 23.63 -40.19
CA ILE A 13 -26.27 23.74 -40.68
C ILE A 13 -25.79 25.15 -40.27
N ILE A 14 -25.50 25.40 -38.99
CA ILE A 14 -24.59 26.50 -38.58
C ILE A 14 -23.89 26.09 -37.28
N THR A 15 -23.07 25.03 -37.31
CA THR A 15 -22.04 24.79 -36.28
C THR A 15 -20.96 23.88 -36.85
N SER A 16 -20.07 24.40 -37.68
CA SER A 16 -18.82 23.68 -37.98
C SER A 16 -17.78 24.57 -38.66
N LEU A 17 -17.25 25.57 -37.94
CA LEU A 17 -15.87 26.07 -38.12
C LEU A 17 -15.37 26.68 -36.79
N VAL A 18 -15.39 25.89 -35.72
CA VAL A 18 -14.43 26.08 -34.62
C VAL A 18 -13.33 25.06 -34.87
N SER A 19 -12.25 25.54 -35.49
CA SER A 19 -11.02 24.79 -35.69
C SER A 19 -10.35 24.56 -34.34
N CYS A 20 -10.80 23.54 -33.62
CA CYS A 20 -10.01 22.93 -32.56
C CYS A 20 -9.26 21.77 -33.22
N SER A 21 -7.96 21.98 -33.43
CA SER A 21 -7.03 20.94 -33.87
C SER A 21 -7.22 19.71 -33.01
N LYS A 22 -7.79 18.66 -33.58
CA LYS A 22 -7.68 17.32 -33.03
C LYS A 22 -6.24 16.88 -33.26
N GLU A 23 -5.37 17.21 -32.31
CA GLU A 23 -4.31 16.27 -31.99
C GLU A 23 -5.00 15.03 -31.47
N ASP A 24 -4.90 13.97 -32.26
CA ASP A 24 -5.27 12.60 -31.90
C ASP A 24 -4.23 12.09 -30.89
N GLY A 25 -4.13 12.79 -29.77
CA GLY A 25 -3.44 12.36 -28.57
C GLY A 25 -4.47 11.67 -27.71
N GLY A 26 -4.89 10.47 -28.12
CA GLY A 26 -5.50 9.55 -27.18
C GLY A 26 -4.54 9.44 -26.01
N ILE A 27 -4.90 10.07 -24.89
CA ILE A 27 -4.36 9.73 -23.59
C ILE A 27 -4.81 8.29 -23.40
N LYS A 28 -3.98 7.36 -23.89
CA LYS A 28 -3.91 6.06 -23.26
C LYS A 28 -3.52 6.41 -21.84
N ASP A 29 -4.49 6.32 -20.93
CA ASP A 29 -4.23 5.91 -19.57
C ASP A 29 -3.50 4.57 -19.69
N THR A 30 -2.21 4.66 -19.98
CA THR A 30 -1.28 3.59 -19.72
C THR A 30 -1.21 3.71 -18.22
N GLU A 31 -1.97 2.88 -17.51
CA GLU A 31 -1.65 2.57 -16.13
C GLU A 31 -0.14 2.27 -16.14
N GLU A 32 0.65 3.26 -15.73
CA GLU A 32 2.07 3.07 -15.52
C GLU A 32 2.10 1.98 -14.46
N LYS A 33 2.49 0.76 -14.85
CA LYS A 33 2.39 -0.41 -14.01
C LYS A 33 3.30 -0.20 -12.82
N SER A 34 2.69 0.33 -11.77
CA SER A 34 3.38 0.72 -10.57
C SER A 34 3.85 -0.53 -9.85
N ILE A 35 5.09 -0.50 -9.35
CA ILE A 35 5.58 -1.53 -8.43
C ILE A 35 4.71 -1.60 -7.16
N GLU A 36 3.93 -0.56 -6.87
CA GLU A 36 3.00 -0.40 -5.74
C GLU A 36 1.86 -1.43 -5.76
N ASN A 37 2.21 -2.67 -5.45
CA ASN A 37 1.31 -3.79 -5.35
C ASN A 37 1.92 -4.82 -4.41
N LYS A 38 1.11 -5.79 -4.02
CA LYS A 38 1.61 -7.05 -3.46
C LYS A 38 1.92 -8.01 -4.60
N TRP A 39 3.12 -8.54 -4.58
CA TRP A 39 3.66 -9.48 -5.55
C TRP A 39 3.92 -10.81 -4.87
N ILE A 40 3.31 -11.87 -5.36
CA ILE A 40 3.49 -13.24 -4.86
C ILE A 40 4.64 -13.87 -5.62
N ALA A 41 5.63 -14.41 -4.90
CA ALA A 41 6.76 -15.10 -5.51
C ALA A 41 6.34 -16.55 -5.85
N GLU A 42 6.54 -16.94 -7.11
CA GLU A 42 6.06 -18.24 -7.60
C GLU A 42 7.14 -19.33 -7.57
N ASN A 43 8.41 -18.92 -7.63
CA ASN A 43 9.57 -19.79 -7.81
C ASN A 43 10.62 -19.60 -6.69
N SER A 44 10.19 -19.48 -5.44
CA SER A 44 11.11 -19.25 -4.32
C SER A 44 10.78 -20.07 -3.09
N ASP A 45 11.79 -20.75 -2.56
CA ASP A 45 11.73 -21.39 -1.24
C ASP A 45 11.98 -20.38 -0.10
N GLU A 46 12.52 -19.20 -0.40
CA GLU A 46 12.83 -18.17 0.60
C GLU A 46 11.77 -17.08 0.68
N PHE A 47 11.29 -16.59 -0.46
CA PHE A 47 10.36 -15.47 -0.53
C PHE A 47 8.95 -15.97 -0.80
N LYS A 48 7.98 -15.43 -0.06
CA LYS A 48 6.56 -15.68 -0.29
C LYS A 48 5.92 -14.52 -1.05
N SER A 49 6.15 -13.31 -0.59
CA SER A 49 5.63 -12.11 -1.24
C SER A 49 6.46 -10.87 -0.92
N ILE A 50 6.37 -9.89 -1.80
CA ILE A 50 6.96 -8.57 -1.65
C ILE A 50 5.86 -7.55 -1.95
N GLU A 51 5.65 -6.60 -1.06
CA GLU A 51 4.59 -5.61 -1.18
C GLU A 51 5.17 -4.21 -1.08
N PHE A 52 4.77 -3.34 -2.00
CA PHE A 52 5.14 -1.93 -2.03
C PHE A 52 3.87 -1.09 -1.94
N ASP A 53 3.93 -0.01 -1.16
CA ASP A 53 2.85 0.98 -1.12
C ASP A 53 3.28 2.32 -1.73
N SER A 54 2.28 3.14 -2.02
CA SER A 54 2.46 4.50 -2.57
C SER A 54 3.01 5.50 -1.55
N ASN A 55 3.20 5.10 -0.29
CA ASN A 55 3.83 5.91 0.75
C ASN A 55 5.33 5.65 0.86
N GLY A 56 5.89 4.79 0.00
CA GLY A 56 7.32 4.46 0.02
C GLY A 56 7.68 3.39 1.04
N ASN A 57 6.72 2.60 1.52
CA ASN A 57 6.99 1.47 2.41
C ASN A 57 7.06 0.16 1.61
N TYR A 58 7.90 -0.75 2.07
CA TYR A 58 7.92 -2.11 1.55
C TYR A 58 7.79 -3.14 2.68
N ILE A 59 7.24 -4.30 2.31
CA ILE A 59 7.07 -5.46 3.17
C ILE A 59 7.56 -6.68 2.41
N ILE A 60 8.44 -7.47 3.03
CA ILE A 60 8.87 -8.76 2.50
C ILE A 60 8.41 -9.84 3.47
N THR A 61 7.63 -10.78 2.95
CA THR A 61 7.23 -12.00 3.66
C THR A 61 8.09 -13.15 3.16
N LYS A 62 8.79 -13.82 4.06
CA LYS A 62 9.56 -15.02 3.74
C LYS A 62 8.73 -16.27 3.96
N ASN A 63 9.08 -17.36 3.28
CA ASN A 63 8.51 -18.66 3.61
C ASN A 63 9.06 -19.12 4.96
N LYS A 64 8.24 -19.88 5.69
CA LYS A 64 8.68 -20.54 6.92
C LYS A 64 9.88 -21.41 6.59
N ALA A 65 11.00 -21.26 7.30
CA ALA A 65 12.11 -22.18 7.11
C ALA A 65 11.59 -23.59 7.41
N SER A 66 11.62 -24.50 6.42
CA SER A 66 11.07 -25.86 6.56
C SER A 66 11.83 -26.65 7.64
N ALA A 67 11.41 -26.48 8.88
CA ALA A 67 11.70 -27.34 10.00
C ALA A 67 10.36 -27.66 10.71
N THR A 68 9.66 -28.66 10.17
CA THR A 68 8.74 -29.54 10.92
C THR A 68 7.77 -28.87 11.91
N SER A 69 6.87 -27.99 11.47
CA SER A 69 5.81 -27.49 12.37
C SER A 69 4.55 -26.99 11.66
N LYS A 70 3.54 -27.88 11.66
CA LYS A 70 2.07 -27.73 11.72
C LYS A 70 1.39 -26.56 10.96
N ILE A 71 0.32 -26.94 10.26
CA ILE A 71 -0.54 -26.21 9.30
C ILE A 71 -1.20 -24.91 9.80
N ASN A 72 -1.03 -24.46 11.06
CA ASN A 72 -1.76 -23.31 11.61
C ASN A 72 -0.90 -22.28 12.36
N GLU A 73 0.39 -22.14 12.02
CA GLU A 73 1.22 -21.11 12.66
C GLU A 73 1.24 -19.78 11.87
N PRO A 74 1.24 -18.62 12.56
CA PRO A 74 1.27 -17.30 11.93
C PRO A 74 2.53 -17.15 11.07
N GLU A 75 2.36 -16.54 9.89
CA GLU A 75 3.36 -16.45 8.83
C GLU A 75 4.73 -15.93 9.33
N GLU A 76 5.83 -16.62 8.96
CA GLU A 76 7.18 -16.46 9.53
C GLU A 76 8.00 -15.34 8.86
N ILE A 77 8.79 -14.65 9.69
CA ILE A 77 9.82 -13.64 9.43
C ILE A 77 9.53 -12.63 8.30
N PHE A 78 9.20 -11.41 8.72
CA PHE A 78 9.00 -10.26 7.85
C PHE A 78 10.14 -9.26 7.94
N VAL A 79 10.47 -8.62 6.81
CA VAL A 79 11.34 -7.44 6.75
C VAL A 79 10.51 -6.27 6.27
N THR A 80 10.67 -5.12 6.92
CA THR A 80 9.90 -3.91 6.63
C THR A 80 10.84 -2.75 6.55
N GLY A 81 10.52 -1.78 5.71
CA GLY A 81 11.26 -0.54 5.70
C GLY A 81 10.67 0.43 4.70
N THR A 82 11.48 1.43 4.37
CA THR A 82 11.19 2.38 3.31
C THR A 82 11.97 2.01 2.07
N TYR A 83 11.44 2.31 0.89
CA TYR A 83 12.17 2.19 -0.35
C TYR A 83 12.42 3.56 -1.01
N GLU A 84 13.53 3.66 -1.72
CA GLU A 84 13.88 4.80 -2.56
C GLU A 84 14.03 4.31 -4.01
N ILE A 85 13.54 5.10 -4.96
CA ILE A 85 13.69 4.81 -6.39
C ILE A 85 15.06 5.35 -6.83
N LEU A 86 15.98 4.46 -7.20
CA LEU A 86 17.32 4.80 -7.70
C LEU A 86 17.32 5.03 -9.22
N ASP A 87 16.50 4.27 -9.93
CA ASP A 87 16.23 4.38 -11.37
C ASP A 87 14.81 3.88 -11.64
N THR A 88 14.31 4.02 -12.87
CA THR A 88 12.93 3.64 -13.26
C THR A 88 12.55 2.23 -12.80
N ASP A 89 13.50 1.29 -12.83
CA ASP A 89 13.31 -0.11 -12.48
C ASP A 89 14.13 -0.58 -11.26
N ILE A 90 14.84 0.31 -10.55
CA ILE A 90 15.75 -0.05 -9.46
C ILE A 90 15.34 0.64 -8.16
N PHE A 91 15.09 -0.17 -7.13
CA PHE A 91 14.58 0.25 -5.83
C PHE A 91 15.56 -0.13 -4.71
N LEU A 92 15.98 0.84 -3.91
CA LEU A 92 16.78 0.62 -2.70
C LEU A 92 15.86 0.41 -1.50
N LEU A 93 15.92 -0.77 -0.90
CA LEU A 93 15.15 -1.16 0.28
C LEU A 93 16.00 -0.94 1.55
N SER A 94 15.56 -0.04 2.43
CA SER A 94 16.28 0.31 3.66
C SER A 94 16.64 -0.93 4.48
N ASP A 95 17.92 -1.10 4.81
CA ASP A 95 18.42 -2.24 5.60
C ASP A 95 18.18 -3.64 5.03
N PHE A 96 17.75 -3.74 3.77
CA PHE A 96 17.57 -5.02 3.08
C PHE A 96 18.47 -5.19 1.86
N GLY A 97 18.49 -4.21 0.94
CA GLY A 97 19.23 -4.34 -0.32
C GLY A 97 18.59 -3.60 -1.47
N THR A 98 18.77 -4.08 -2.69
CA THR A 98 18.21 -3.49 -3.91
C THR A 98 17.33 -4.51 -4.62
N VAL A 99 16.20 -4.05 -5.17
CA VAL A 99 15.32 -4.82 -6.04
C VAL A 99 15.31 -4.18 -7.42
N LYS A 100 15.49 -4.98 -8.46
CA LYS A 100 15.25 -4.59 -9.84
C LYS A 100 13.92 -5.19 -10.31
N PHE A 101 13.06 -4.37 -10.88
CA PHE A 101 11.73 -4.70 -11.38
C PHE A 101 11.74 -4.81 -12.91
N ASP A 102 11.47 -5.97 -13.47
CA ASP A 102 11.34 -6.16 -14.92
C ASP A 102 9.90 -6.57 -15.26
N ASP A 103 9.19 -5.67 -15.94
CA ASP A 103 7.82 -5.86 -16.43
C ASP A 103 7.73 -5.91 -17.96
N SER A 104 8.86 -6.13 -18.64
CA SER A 104 8.93 -6.23 -20.10
C SER A 104 8.02 -7.33 -20.66
N ASP A 105 7.76 -8.38 -19.88
CA ASP A 105 6.68 -9.35 -20.09
C ASP A 105 5.58 -9.17 -19.02
N PRO A 106 4.43 -8.56 -19.37
CA PRO A 106 3.26 -8.44 -18.51
C PRO A 106 2.77 -9.72 -17.83
N ASN A 107 3.04 -10.89 -18.42
CA ASN A 107 2.61 -12.18 -17.90
C ASN A 107 3.67 -12.83 -16.99
N HIS A 108 4.90 -12.33 -17.02
CA HIS A 108 6.03 -12.90 -16.31
C HIS A 108 6.91 -11.78 -15.74
N ILE A 109 6.34 -11.03 -14.79
CA ILE A 109 7.06 -9.97 -14.09
C ILE A 109 8.16 -10.60 -13.24
N LYS A 110 9.36 -10.01 -13.27
CA LYS A 110 10.54 -10.54 -12.60
C LYS A 110 11.16 -9.56 -11.63
N PHE A 111 11.51 -10.04 -10.45
CA PHE A 111 12.29 -9.28 -9.47
C PHE A 111 13.69 -9.87 -9.35
N SER A 112 14.71 -9.04 -9.51
CA SER A 112 16.09 -9.41 -9.15
C SER A 112 16.44 -8.79 -7.80
N ILE A 113 16.86 -9.59 -6.82
CA ILE A 113 17.18 -9.12 -5.46
C ILE A 113 18.67 -9.19 -5.18
N MET A 114 19.26 -8.07 -4.74
CA MET A 114 20.63 -7.97 -4.25
C MET A 114 20.62 -7.55 -2.78
N TYR A 115 21.13 -8.40 -1.88
CA TYR A 115 21.21 -8.06 -0.46
C TYR A 115 22.16 -6.89 -0.18
N LYS A 116 21.88 -6.13 0.89
CA LYS A 116 22.77 -5.08 1.39
C LYS A 116 24.16 -5.66 1.66
N GLY A 117 25.19 -5.06 1.07
CA GLY A 117 26.58 -5.53 1.17
C GLY A 117 26.98 -6.61 0.15
N SER A 118 26.04 -7.10 -0.66
CA SER A 118 26.34 -7.90 -1.86
C SER A 118 26.66 -6.99 -3.05
N ASN A 119 27.44 -7.51 -4.00
CA ASN A 119 27.72 -6.87 -5.28
C ASN A 119 27.01 -7.58 -6.45
N THR A 120 26.20 -8.60 -6.17
CA THR A 120 25.51 -9.42 -7.17
C THR A 120 24.06 -9.63 -6.78
N TYR A 121 23.18 -9.63 -7.78
CA TYR A 121 21.80 -10.10 -7.63
C TYR A 121 21.81 -11.61 -7.45
N THR A 122 21.21 -12.07 -6.36
CA THR A 122 21.31 -13.46 -5.92
C THR A 122 20.01 -14.24 -6.15
N TYR A 123 18.87 -13.53 -6.28
CA TYR A 123 17.57 -14.14 -6.51
C TYR A 123 16.90 -13.52 -7.73
N GLU A 124 16.33 -14.37 -8.58
CA GLU A 124 15.41 -13.99 -9.64
C GLU A 124 14.05 -14.61 -9.33
N LEU A 125 13.09 -13.77 -9.00
CA LEU A 125 11.74 -14.17 -8.65
C LEU A 125 10.82 -13.90 -9.84
N ASN A 126 10.14 -14.93 -10.33
CA ASN A 126 8.91 -14.76 -11.10
C ASN A 126 7.82 -14.40 -10.10
N VAL A 127 7.11 -13.31 -10.38
CA VAL A 127 6.07 -12.81 -9.48
C VAL A 127 4.76 -12.57 -10.21
N THR A 128 3.68 -12.78 -9.48
CA THR A 128 2.33 -12.41 -9.91
C THR A 128 1.71 -11.41 -8.94
N LYS A 129 0.96 -10.45 -9.49
CA LYS A 129 0.23 -9.46 -8.69
C LYS A 129 -0.85 -10.19 -7.87
N ALA A 130 -0.88 -9.94 -6.57
CA ALA A 130 -1.96 -10.41 -5.70
C ALA A 130 -3.27 -9.66 -6.01
N GLU A 131 -4.40 -10.29 -5.73
CA GLU A 131 -5.71 -9.66 -5.89
C GLU A 131 -5.87 -8.49 -4.91
N ASP A 132 -6.35 -7.36 -5.44
CA ASP A 132 -6.70 -6.18 -4.67
C ASP A 132 -8.19 -6.19 -4.32
N PHE A 133 -8.54 -5.59 -3.19
CA PHE A 133 -9.91 -5.19 -2.93
C PHE A 133 -10.43 -4.30 -4.05
N VAL A 134 -11.71 -4.48 -4.36
CA VAL A 134 -12.45 -3.64 -5.30
C VAL A 134 -12.30 -2.18 -4.86
N SER A 135 -11.94 -1.31 -5.81
CA SER A 135 -11.76 0.11 -5.52
C SER A 135 -13.11 0.76 -5.24
N THR A 136 -13.21 1.36 -4.06
CA THR A 136 -14.35 2.15 -3.61
C THR A 136 -13.81 3.43 -2.96
N PRO A 137 -14.62 4.50 -2.85
CA PRO A 137 -14.16 5.71 -2.20
C PRO A 137 -13.59 5.50 -0.78
N LYS A 138 -14.12 4.56 0.01
CA LYS A 138 -13.61 4.29 1.36
C LYS A 138 -12.40 3.37 1.35
N THR A 139 -12.38 2.33 0.52
CA THR A 139 -11.21 1.45 0.36
C THR A 139 -9.99 2.25 -0.11
N ASP A 140 -10.17 3.06 -1.14
CA ASP A 140 -9.11 3.90 -1.70
C ASP A 140 -8.59 4.90 -0.66
N LEU A 141 -9.50 5.53 0.07
CA LEU A 141 -9.16 6.50 1.10
C LEU A 141 -8.43 5.85 2.29
N LEU A 142 -8.87 4.67 2.74
CA LEU A 142 -8.22 3.93 3.82
C LEU A 142 -6.80 3.50 3.45
N CYS A 143 -6.61 3.05 2.20
CA CYS A 143 -5.35 2.48 1.73
C CYS A 143 -4.34 3.50 1.19
N SER A 144 -4.78 4.72 0.86
CA SER A 144 -3.91 5.77 0.31
C SER A 144 -3.11 6.54 1.36
N HIS A 145 -3.32 6.28 2.67
CA HIS A 145 -2.73 7.07 3.74
C HIS A 145 -1.95 6.21 4.75
N THR A 146 -0.94 6.84 5.35
CA THR A 146 -0.36 6.38 6.62
C THR A 146 -1.09 7.09 7.77
N TRP A 147 -1.60 6.32 8.71
CA TRP A 147 -2.43 6.80 9.81
C TRP A 147 -1.61 6.84 11.10
N LYS A 148 -1.45 8.03 11.68
CA LYS A 148 -0.70 8.25 12.93
C LYS A 148 -1.65 8.29 14.12
N PHE A 149 -1.45 7.40 15.08
CA PHE A 149 -2.24 7.34 16.31
C PHE A 149 -2.14 8.64 17.11
N THR A 150 -3.29 9.19 17.54
CA THR A 150 -3.37 10.55 18.11
C THR A 150 -3.50 10.60 19.63
N ARG A 151 -3.52 9.46 20.34
CA ARG A 151 -3.68 9.47 21.80
C ARG A 151 -2.45 10.07 22.49
N GLN A 152 -2.65 10.73 23.63
CA GLN A 152 -1.56 11.12 24.51
C GLN A 152 -0.85 9.86 25.02
N MET A 153 0.32 9.60 24.45
CA MET A 153 1.16 8.48 24.84
C MET A 153 1.85 8.82 26.18
N PRO A 154 2.14 7.83 27.03
CA PRO A 154 2.89 8.05 28.28
C PRO A 154 4.25 8.73 28.04
N ILE A 155 4.81 8.54 26.83
CA ILE A 155 6.06 9.12 26.39
C ILE A 155 5.78 10.00 25.16
N ASN A 156 6.13 11.29 25.27
CA ASN A 156 5.78 12.34 24.31
C ASN A 156 6.39 12.19 22.91
N ASP A 157 7.41 11.34 22.76
CA ASP A 157 8.14 11.14 21.50
C ASP A 157 7.88 9.75 20.89
N THR A 158 6.72 9.19 21.21
CA THR A 158 6.26 7.94 20.61
C THR A 158 5.67 8.18 19.23
N ILE A 159 6.06 7.35 18.27
CA ILE A 159 5.46 7.25 16.94
C ILE A 159 4.72 5.92 16.87
N SER A 160 3.42 5.97 16.59
CA SER A 160 2.61 4.78 16.28
C SER A 160 1.84 5.03 14.99
N LEU A 161 2.18 4.24 13.97
CA LEU A 161 1.64 4.33 12.62
C LEU A 161 0.87 3.05 12.28
N ILE A 162 -0.13 3.19 11.41
CA ILE A 162 -0.80 2.07 10.75
C ILE A 162 -1.01 2.37 9.26
N ASN A 163 -0.81 1.35 8.43
CA ASN A 163 -1.06 1.34 7.00
C ASN A 163 -1.99 0.18 6.65
N PHE A 164 -2.85 0.42 5.66
CA PHE A 164 -3.71 -0.59 5.05
C PHE A 164 -3.38 -0.66 3.56
N SER A 165 -3.27 -1.86 3.01
CA SER A 165 -3.12 -2.05 1.57
C SER A 165 -4.35 -2.67 0.95
N LYS A 166 -4.56 -2.42 -0.35
CA LYS A 166 -5.63 -3.05 -1.11
C LYS A 166 -5.49 -4.56 -1.21
N ALA A 167 -4.27 -5.10 -1.08
CA ALA A 167 -4.00 -6.54 -1.04
C ALA A 167 -4.39 -7.22 0.29
N GLY A 168 -5.07 -6.50 1.20
CA GLY A 168 -5.54 -7.04 2.48
C GLY A 168 -4.48 -7.13 3.56
N THR A 169 -3.34 -6.47 3.41
CA THR A 169 -2.31 -6.38 4.46
C THR A 169 -2.55 -5.14 5.31
N CYS A 170 -2.45 -5.27 6.63
CA CYS A 170 -2.32 -4.11 7.52
C CYS A 170 -1.00 -4.18 8.28
N PHE A 171 -0.37 -3.04 8.46
CA PHE A 171 0.95 -2.94 9.07
C PHE A 171 0.92 -1.86 10.14
N THR A 172 1.48 -2.13 11.32
CA THR A 172 1.69 -1.12 12.35
C THR A 172 3.17 -1.01 12.73
N ASN A 173 3.63 0.22 12.88
CA ASN A 173 4.95 0.53 13.39
C ASN A 173 4.84 1.30 14.70
N PHE A 174 5.63 0.91 15.70
CA PHE A 174 5.78 1.59 16.97
C PHE A 174 7.25 1.89 17.24
N LYS A 175 7.54 3.14 17.61
CA LYS A 175 8.88 3.58 17.98
C LYS A 175 8.83 4.61 19.10
N ILE A 176 9.69 4.46 20.10
CA ILE A 176 9.98 5.51 21.09
C ILE A 176 11.29 6.17 20.65
N LEU A 177 11.29 7.48 20.39
CA LEU A 177 12.49 8.13 19.82
C LEU A 177 13.63 8.29 20.84
N SER A 178 13.31 8.54 22.11
CA SER A 178 14.25 8.77 23.21
C SER A 178 14.93 7.50 23.70
N GLN A 179 14.28 6.37 23.51
CA GLN A 179 14.81 5.08 23.88
C GLN A 179 15.35 4.45 22.60
N ASN A 180 16.67 4.25 22.50
CA ASN A 180 17.25 3.37 21.49
C ASN A 180 16.78 1.89 21.65
N SER A 181 15.72 1.63 22.42
CA SER A 181 14.93 0.41 22.38
C SER A 181 14.23 0.36 21.03
N GLY A 182 14.62 -0.58 20.18
CA GLY A 182 14.26 -0.64 18.76
C GLY A 182 12.79 -0.39 18.42
N SER A 183 12.55 -0.06 17.15
CA SER A 183 11.19 -0.04 16.59
C SER A 183 10.62 -1.44 16.56
N PHE A 184 9.33 -1.55 16.83
CA PHE A 184 8.59 -2.78 16.68
C PHE A 184 7.54 -2.63 15.58
N ALA A 185 7.45 -3.65 14.74
CA ALA A 185 6.60 -3.73 13.58
C ALA A 185 5.70 -4.96 13.74
N GLU A 186 4.39 -4.81 13.53
CA GLU A 186 3.48 -5.96 13.41
C GLU A 186 2.73 -5.93 12.09
N PHE A 187 2.37 -7.12 11.65
CA PHE A 187 1.54 -7.35 10.48
C PHE A 187 0.26 -8.02 10.88
N GLY A 188 -0.77 -7.69 10.14
CA GLY A 188 -2.03 -8.41 10.16
C GLY A 188 -2.61 -8.48 8.76
N LYS A 189 -3.72 -9.19 8.68
CA LYS A 189 -4.60 -9.14 7.51
C LYS A 189 -5.83 -8.34 7.88
N TRP A 190 -6.32 -7.54 6.96
CA TRP A 190 -7.57 -6.81 7.14
C TRP A 190 -8.54 -7.09 6.00
N LYS A 191 -9.83 -6.91 6.28
CA LYS A 191 -10.89 -6.90 5.28
C LYS A 191 -12.07 -6.08 5.78
N TRP A 192 -12.87 -5.58 4.85
CA TRP A 192 -14.22 -5.13 5.17
C TRP A 192 -15.07 -6.33 5.63
N LYS A 193 -15.81 -6.14 6.73
CA LYS A 193 -16.79 -7.12 7.21
C LYS A 193 -18.09 -7.05 6.43
N ASP A 194 -18.47 -5.85 6.02
CA ASP A 194 -19.74 -5.55 5.36
C ASP A 194 -19.53 -4.77 4.05
N ASN A 195 -20.51 -4.88 3.15
CA ASN A 195 -20.49 -4.21 1.85
C ASN A 195 -20.67 -2.69 1.97
N ASP A 196 -21.20 -2.22 3.11
CA ASP A 196 -21.35 -0.79 3.40
C ASP A 196 -20.03 -0.15 3.86
N GLU A 197 -18.98 -0.96 4.04
CA GLU A 197 -17.64 -0.55 4.46
C GLU A 197 -17.68 0.28 5.75
N THR A 198 -18.40 -0.23 6.74
CA THR A 198 -18.57 0.37 8.07
C THR A 198 -17.79 -0.37 9.14
N LYS A 199 -17.35 -1.59 8.85
CA LYS A 199 -16.62 -2.43 9.81
C LYS A 199 -15.43 -3.12 9.17
N ILE A 200 -14.32 -3.09 9.89
CA ILE A 200 -13.06 -3.75 9.51
C ILE A 200 -12.87 -4.94 10.44
N ILE A 201 -12.45 -6.07 9.88
CA ILE A 201 -11.89 -7.19 10.64
C ILE A 201 -10.38 -7.17 10.45
N ILE A 202 -9.63 -7.24 11.55
CA ILE A 202 -8.18 -7.40 11.55
C ILE A 202 -7.83 -8.73 12.21
N THR A 203 -6.90 -9.47 11.60
CA THR A 203 -6.40 -10.75 12.13
C THR A 203 -4.87 -10.75 12.14
N GLN A 204 -4.29 -11.66 12.92
CA GLN A 204 -2.84 -11.92 12.95
C GLN A 204 -1.96 -10.79 13.54
N ILE A 205 -2.58 -9.68 13.95
CA ILE A 205 -1.93 -8.63 14.74
C ILE A 205 -2.03 -9.00 16.22
N LYS A 206 -0.91 -9.01 16.95
CA LYS A 206 -0.85 -9.60 18.30
C LYS A 206 -0.96 -8.57 19.41
N SER A 207 -0.35 -7.41 19.27
CA SER A 207 -0.23 -6.45 20.36
C SER A 207 -0.12 -4.99 19.91
N PRO A 208 -0.95 -4.53 18.96
CA PRO A 208 -0.98 -3.11 18.62
C PRO A 208 -1.51 -2.33 19.82
N GLN A 209 -0.91 -1.17 20.11
CA GLN A 209 -1.26 -0.35 21.28
C GLN A 209 -2.69 0.21 21.24
N TRP A 210 -3.31 0.23 20.06
CA TRP A 210 -4.63 0.81 19.79
C TRP A 210 -5.76 -0.22 19.70
N ILE A 211 -5.46 -1.52 19.85
CA ILE A 211 -6.46 -2.59 20.01
C ILE A 211 -6.45 -3.08 21.46
N ILE A 212 -7.62 -3.25 22.05
CA ILE A 212 -7.80 -3.72 23.42
C ILE A 212 -7.97 -5.23 23.46
N ASP A 213 -8.83 -5.75 22.60
CA ASP A 213 -9.03 -7.17 22.40
C ASP A 213 -7.76 -7.78 21.81
N LYS A 214 -7.11 -8.67 22.56
CA LYS A 214 -5.88 -9.33 22.16
C LYS A 214 -6.13 -10.71 21.55
N ASP A 215 -7.38 -10.99 21.20
CA ASP A 215 -7.75 -12.19 20.47
C ASP A 215 -7.22 -12.15 19.02
N GLU A 216 -7.18 -13.30 18.37
CA GLU A 216 -6.58 -13.47 17.04
C GLU A 216 -7.32 -12.73 15.91
N GLU A 217 -8.57 -12.31 16.17
CA GLU A 217 -9.44 -11.58 15.27
C GLU A 217 -10.16 -10.45 16.02
N VAL A 218 -10.13 -9.24 15.47
CA VAL A 218 -10.77 -8.05 16.05
C VAL A 218 -11.64 -7.33 15.03
N GLU A 219 -12.85 -6.98 15.47
CA GLU A 219 -13.81 -6.18 14.72
C GLU A 219 -13.81 -4.71 15.18
N LEU A 220 -13.69 -3.81 14.21
CA LEU A 220 -13.58 -2.37 14.43
C LEU A 220 -14.62 -1.65 13.58
N GLU A 221 -15.47 -0.86 14.22
CA GLU A 221 -16.44 0.00 13.53
C GLU A 221 -15.76 1.30 13.10
N VAL A 222 -15.82 1.63 11.81
CA VAL A 222 -15.32 2.90 11.26
C VAL A 222 -16.35 3.99 11.55
N THR A 223 -16.08 4.82 12.55
CA THR A 223 -16.97 5.93 12.92
C THR A 223 -16.68 7.21 12.15
N LYS A 224 -15.46 7.34 11.59
CA LYS A 224 -15.07 8.47 10.73
C LYS A 224 -13.94 8.05 9.80
N LEU A 225 -14.05 8.43 8.53
CA LEU A 225 -12.99 8.26 7.54
C LEU A 225 -13.03 9.42 6.55
N ASN A 226 -11.98 10.23 6.53
CA ASN A 226 -11.75 11.29 5.55
C ASN A 226 -10.23 11.44 5.30
N SER A 227 -9.83 12.33 4.40
CA SER A 227 -8.42 12.53 4.00
C SER A 227 -7.50 13.08 5.08
N VAL A 228 -8.00 13.34 6.28
CA VAL A 228 -7.23 13.85 7.41
C VAL A 228 -7.30 12.92 8.61
N ARG A 229 -8.36 12.12 8.72
CA ARG A 229 -8.67 11.42 9.96
C ARG A 229 -9.43 10.12 9.78
N LEU A 230 -8.96 9.10 10.49
CA LEU A 230 -9.60 7.82 10.71
C LEU A 230 -9.99 7.72 12.19
N GLU A 231 -11.25 7.41 12.46
CA GLU A 231 -11.71 7.03 13.80
C GLU A 231 -12.36 5.65 13.70
N ILE A 232 -11.90 4.76 14.57
CA ILE A 232 -12.42 3.40 14.68
C ILE A 232 -12.79 3.12 16.13
N LYS A 233 -13.80 2.28 16.31
CA LYS A 233 -14.39 1.94 17.59
C LYS A 233 -14.42 0.44 17.77
N GLU A 234 -13.81 -0.02 18.85
CA GLU A 234 -13.84 -1.41 19.30
C GLU A 234 -14.89 -1.58 20.39
N ILE A 235 -15.67 -2.67 20.35
CA ILE A 235 -16.58 -3.04 21.44
C ILE A 235 -15.96 -4.22 22.17
N TYR A 236 -15.45 -3.98 23.37
CA TYR A 236 -14.84 -5.02 24.21
C TYR A 236 -15.47 -5.04 25.60
N ASN A 237 -15.91 -6.21 26.06
CA ASN A 237 -16.63 -6.37 27.33
C ASN A 237 -17.79 -5.36 27.52
N GLN A 238 -18.62 -5.21 26.48
CA GLN A 238 -19.77 -4.29 26.43
C GLN A 238 -19.41 -2.80 26.59
N LYS A 239 -18.12 -2.44 26.48
CA LYS A 239 -17.64 -1.07 26.52
C LYS A 239 -17.12 -0.67 25.15
N ALA A 240 -17.44 0.55 24.74
CA ALA A 240 -16.94 1.13 23.50
C ALA A 240 -15.62 1.86 23.77
N TYR A 241 -14.64 1.57 22.93
CA TYR A 241 -13.33 2.22 22.96
C TYR A 241 -13.05 2.81 21.59
N SER A 242 -12.95 4.13 21.53
CA SER A 242 -12.65 4.84 20.29
C SER A 242 -11.19 5.22 20.24
N VAL A 243 -10.59 4.99 19.08
CA VAL A 243 -9.23 5.41 18.74
C VAL A 243 -9.27 6.26 17.48
N ALA A 244 -8.39 7.24 17.43
CA ALA A 244 -8.29 8.18 16.32
C ALA A 244 -6.87 8.20 15.77
N PHE A 245 -6.79 8.43 14.47
CA PHE A 245 -5.57 8.54 13.72
C PHE A 245 -5.65 9.74 12.78
N ASP A 246 -4.60 10.53 12.74
CA ASP A 246 -4.47 11.62 11.76
C ASP A 246 -3.56 11.14 10.62
N THR A 247 -3.84 11.58 9.40
CA THR A 247 -2.97 11.27 8.25
C THR A 247 -1.59 11.88 8.43
N THR A 248 -0.55 11.13 8.06
CA THR A 248 0.82 11.62 7.96
C THR A 248 1.41 11.24 6.62
N THR A 249 2.25 12.10 6.06
CA THR A 249 3.05 11.77 4.87
C THR A 249 4.39 11.20 5.31
N VAL A 250 4.72 9.99 4.85
CA VAL A 250 6.10 9.51 4.81
C VAL A 250 6.75 10.14 3.58
N LYS A 251 7.90 10.80 3.75
CA LYS A 251 8.59 11.44 2.62
C LYS A 251 9.36 10.38 1.83
N ILE A 252 8.96 10.15 0.58
CA ILE A 252 9.75 9.38 -0.39
C ILE A 252 10.87 10.29 -0.88
N ASN A 253 12.13 9.91 -0.65
CA ASN A 253 13.27 10.64 -1.20
C ASN A 253 13.57 10.08 -2.60
N ASN A 254 13.24 10.83 -3.65
CA ASN A 254 13.71 10.52 -5.00
C ASN A 254 15.15 11.02 -5.16
N VAL A 255 16.11 10.11 -5.30
CA VAL A 255 17.47 10.50 -5.66
C VAL A 255 17.51 10.64 -7.19
N SER A 256 17.53 11.88 -7.68
CA SER A 256 17.74 12.16 -9.10
C SER A 256 19.04 11.49 -9.57
N SER A 257 18.92 10.60 -10.55
CA SER A 257 20.03 9.92 -11.21
C SER A 257 20.94 10.96 -11.88
N LYS A 258 21.97 11.41 -11.16
CA LYS A 258 23.08 12.13 -11.80
C LYS A 258 23.77 11.15 -12.75
N MET A 259 23.54 11.34 -14.05
CA MET A 259 24.32 10.69 -15.11
C MET A 259 25.81 10.70 -14.76
N ILE A 260 26.34 9.54 -14.35
CA ILE A 260 27.76 9.33 -14.23
C ILE A 260 28.29 9.27 -15.66
N LYS A 261 28.79 10.41 -16.16
CA LYS A 261 29.61 10.43 -17.38
C LYS A 261 30.87 9.61 -17.11
N THR A 262 30.87 8.35 -17.51
CA THR A 262 32.08 7.54 -17.59
C THR A 262 33.01 8.16 -18.63
N LYS A 263 34.12 8.77 -18.16
CA LYS A 263 35.27 9.05 -19.01
C LYS A 263 35.88 7.71 -19.40
N ARG A 264 35.77 7.34 -20.68
CA ARG A 264 36.62 6.32 -21.29
C ARG A 264 38.04 6.89 -21.38
N ASN A 265 39.01 6.18 -20.79
CA ASN A 265 40.41 6.29 -21.15
C ASN A 265 40.70 5.32 -22.30
#